data_AF-A0A3D1V7Q0-F1
#
_entry.id   AF-A0A3D1V7Q0-F1
#
_cell.length_a   1.000
_cell.length_b   1.000
_cell.length_c   1.000
_cell.angle_alpha   90.00
_cell.angle_beta   90.00
_cell.angle_gamma   90.00
#
_symmetry.space_group_name_H-M   'P 1'
#
loop_
_entity.id
_entity.type
_entity.pdbx_description
1 polymer ?
#
loop_
_entity_poly.entity_id
_entity_poly.type
_entity_poly.pdbx_seq_one_letter_code
_entity_poly.pdbx_strand_id
1 'polypeptide(L)'
;PRFLAINKIDLAETRENLPRLHEALDGRVERVFDVSGVTGAGVPEMMAAIKERLQDIPRLADLVPVESRRIYTLDELDDTAWVAERVSSHHFVVRGRKIERTLVMTDFSSEDAADRFQRILEASGISNKLEDLGVEPGDVIHIGEAELIWDQAAMEHGDADEKRRRTHRERLQDSFEGEIEKSGHRRRQRGRSAQQKQP
;
A
#
# COMPACT_ATOMS: atom_id res chain seq x y z
N PRO A 1 -11.97 -24.13 7.73
CA PRO A 1 -11.83 -25.40 8.49
C PRO A 1 -10.71 -25.24 9.51
N ARG A 2 -10.83 -25.83 10.71
CA ARG A 2 -9.80 -25.72 11.76
C ARG A 2 -9.55 -27.08 12.38
N PHE A 3 -8.30 -27.52 12.31
CA PHE A 3 -7.78 -28.69 13.00
C PHE A 3 -6.88 -28.28 14.15
N LEU A 4 -6.82 -29.09 15.19
CA LEU A 4 -5.96 -28.85 16.33
C LEU A 4 -5.04 -30.05 16.55
N ALA A 5 -3.76 -29.80 16.77
CA ALA A 5 -2.77 -30.84 17.05
C ALA A 5 -2.25 -30.70 18.49
N ILE A 6 -2.49 -31.71 19.32
CA ILE A 6 -1.87 -31.83 20.64
C ILE A 6 -0.49 -32.46 20.43
N ASN A 7 0.55 -31.63 20.54
CA ASN A 7 1.93 -32.05 20.31
C ASN A 7 2.58 -32.64 21.57
N LYS A 8 3.66 -33.42 21.38
CA LYS A 8 4.52 -34.02 22.41
C LYS A 8 3.86 -35.15 23.23
N ILE A 9 3.09 -36.02 22.58
CA ILE A 9 2.48 -37.19 23.25
C ILE A 9 3.49 -38.28 23.66
N ASP A 10 4.75 -38.13 23.26
CA ASP A 10 5.88 -38.90 23.76
C ASP A 10 6.17 -38.62 25.23
N LEU A 11 5.78 -37.45 25.75
CA LEU A 11 5.92 -37.10 27.16
C LEU A 11 4.79 -37.71 27.99
N ALA A 12 5.14 -38.32 29.13
CA ALA A 12 4.18 -38.93 30.06
C ALA A 12 3.14 -37.91 30.57
N GLU A 13 3.58 -36.70 30.92
CA GLU A 13 2.73 -35.61 31.38
C GLU A 13 1.63 -35.24 30.37
N THR A 14 1.97 -35.24 29.07
CA THR A 14 1.00 -34.97 28.00
C THR A 14 -0.02 -36.11 27.94
N ARG A 15 0.45 -37.37 27.96
CA ARG A 15 -0.39 -38.57 27.85
C ARG A 15 -1.41 -38.67 28.98
N GLU A 16 -0.99 -38.36 30.20
CA GLU A 16 -1.86 -38.33 31.38
C GLU A 16 -2.94 -37.24 31.27
N ASN A 17 -2.64 -36.12 30.60
CA ASN A 17 -3.57 -35.01 30.40
C ASN A 17 -4.44 -35.11 29.15
N LEU A 18 -4.17 -36.06 28.23
CA LEU A 18 -4.93 -36.20 26.98
C LEU A 18 -6.45 -36.26 27.20
N PRO A 19 -7.01 -37.05 28.13
CA PRO A 19 -8.46 -37.10 28.32
C PRO A 19 -9.07 -35.74 28.65
N ARG A 20 -8.41 -34.96 29.50
CA ARG A 20 -8.84 -33.62 29.90
C ARG A 20 -8.77 -32.63 28.74
N LEU A 21 -7.74 -32.75 27.90
CA LEU A 21 -7.57 -31.89 26.72
C LEU A 21 -8.63 -32.21 25.66
N HIS A 22 -8.91 -33.49 25.40
CA HIS A 22 -9.98 -33.90 24.48
C HIS A 22 -11.35 -33.41 24.96
N GLU A 23 -11.67 -33.56 26.25
CA GLU A 23 -12.92 -33.04 26.84
C GLU A 23 -13.06 -31.52 26.69
N ALA A 24 -11.98 -30.76 26.92
CA ALA A 24 -11.99 -29.31 26.78
C ALA A 24 -12.18 -28.82 25.34
N LEU A 25 -11.80 -29.66 24.36
CA LEU A 25 -11.81 -29.34 22.94
C LEU A 25 -13.02 -29.92 22.19
N ASP A 26 -13.80 -30.77 22.85
CA ASP A 26 -14.97 -31.40 22.27
C ASP A 26 -15.98 -30.35 21.74
N GLY A 27 -16.44 -30.55 20.52
CA GLY A 27 -17.33 -29.63 19.81
C GLY A 27 -16.76 -28.25 19.40
N ARG A 28 -15.50 -27.92 19.74
CA ARG A 28 -14.90 -26.59 19.42
C ARG A 28 -14.13 -26.55 18.09
N VAL A 29 -13.64 -27.71 17.66
CA VAL A 29 -12.82 -27.88 16.47
C VAL A 29 -13.29 -29.11 15.68
N GLU A 30 -12.96 -29.14 14.39
CA GLU A 30 -13.47 -30.17 13.47
C GLU A 30 -12.82 -31.54 13.74
N ARG A 31 -11.50 -31.55 13.99
CA ARG A 31 -10.72 -32.73 14.37
C ARG A 31 -9.56 -32.33 15.28
N VAL A 32 -9.26 -33.19 16.25
CA VAL A 32 -8.10 -33.11 17.14
C VAL A 32 -7.15 -34.26 16.82
N PHE A 33 -5.85 -33.97 16.71
CA PHE A 33 -4.80 -34.95 16.41
C PHE A 33 -3.78 -35.01 17.54
N ASP A 34 -3.50 -36.21 18.02
CA ASP A 34 -2.46 -36.46 19.01
C ASP A 34 -1.16 -36.76 18.29
N VAL A 35 -0.17 -35.86 18.37
CA VAL A 35 1.05 -35.93 17.57
C VAL A 35 2.33 -35.88 18.40
N SER A 36 3.39 -36.49 17.88
CA SER A 36 4.74 -36.38 18.42
C SER A 36 5.72 -36.10 17.29
N GLY A 37 6.37 -34.94 17.34
CA GLY A 37 7.43 -34.60 16.39
C GLY A 37 8.69 -35.48 16.52
N VAL A 38 8.91 -36.10 17.69
CA VAL A 38 10.08 -36.96 17.94
C VAL A 38 9.86 -38.36 17.38
N THR A 39 8.68 -38.94 17.63
CA THR A 39 8.37 -40.32 17.20
C THR A 39 7.69 -40.38 15.83
N GLY A 40 7.17 -39.26 15.34
CA GLY A 40 6.36 -39.20 14.13
C GLY A 40 4.92 -39.71 14.32
N ALA A 41 4.54 -40.14 15.51
CA ALA A 41 3.18 -40.63 15.79
C ALA A 41 2.13 -39.55 15.49
N GLY A 42 1.03 -39.94 14.84
CA GLY A 42 -0.12 -39.08 14.53
C GLY A 42 0.10 -38.05 13.41
N VAL A 43 1.34 -37.85 12.97
CA VAL A 43 1.67 -36.90 11.90
C VAL A 43 1.13 -37.36 10.54
N PRO A 44 1.29 -38.63 10.11
CA PRO A 44 0.74 -39.10 8.83
C PRO A 44 -0.78 -38.93 8.74
N GLU A 45 -1.50 -39.25 9.82
CA GLU A 45 -2.96 -39.15 9.91
C GLU A 45 -3.43 -37.70 9.85
N MET A 46 -2.75 -36.80 10.56
CA MET A 46 -3.00 -35.37 10.50
C MET A 46 -2.77 -34.82 9.08
N MET A 47 -1.66 -35.19 8.44
CA MET A 47 -1.34 -34.75 7.08
C MET A 47 -2.35 -35.28 6.05
N ALA A 48 -2.83 -36.51 6.20
CA ALA A 48 -3.86 -37.08 5.35
C ALA A 48 -5.18 -36.30 5.47
N ALA A 49 -5.61 -35.96 6.69
CA ALA A 49 -6.81 -35.17 6.91
C ALA A 49 -6.70 -33.73 6.39
N ILE A 50 -5.52 -33.09 6.52
CA ILE A 50 -5.25 -31.78 5.91
C ILE A 50 -5.36 -31.88 4.39
N LYS A 51 -4.76 -32.90 3.78
CA LYS A 51 -4.82 -33.12 2.33
C LYS A 51 -6.26 -33.31 1.85
N GLU A 52 -7.04 -34.15 2.52
CA GLU A 52 -8.47 -34.36 2.25
C GLU A 52 -9.21 -33.01 2.30
N ARG A 53 -9.01 -32.24 3.37
CA ARG A 53 -9.73 -30.98 3.53
C ARG A 53 -9.32 -29.91 2.53
N LEU A 54 -8.06 -29.90 2.09
CA LEU A 54 -7.58 -29.01 1.03
C LEU A 54 -8.22 -29.32 -0.33
N GLN A 55 -8.69 -30.54 -0.58
CA GLN A 55 -9.38 -30.87 -1.84
C GLN A 55 -10.76 -30.21 -1.95
N ASP A 56 -11.41 -29.96 -0.81
CA ASP A 56 -12.72 -29.31 -0.76
C ASP A 56 -12.64 -27.78 -0.81
N ILE A 57 -11.46 -27.21 -0.59
CA ILE A 57 -11.25 -25.77 -0.61
C ILE A 57 -10.97 -25.37 -2.05
N PRO A 58 -11.76 -24.47 -2.66
CA PRO A 58 -11.48 -23.95 -4.00
C PRO A 58 -10.04 -23.43 -4.03
N ARG A 59 -9.26 -23.87 -5.04
CA ARG A 59 -7.89 -23.35 -5.16
C ARG A 59 -7.98 -21.86 -5.46
N LEU A 60 -7.02 -21.09 -4.99
CA LEU A 60 -6.97 -19.66 -5.28
C LEU A 60 -7.05 -19.38 -6.80
N ALA A 61 -6.47 -20.26 -7.62
CA ALA A 61 -6.56 -20.24 -9.08
C ALA A 61 -7.97 -20.48 -9.66
N ASP A 62 -8.86 -21.14 -8.91
CA ASP A 62 -10.26 -21.37 -9.29
C ASP A 62 -11.19 -20.24 -8.77
N LEU A 63 -10.71 -19.42 -7.83
CA LEU A 63 -11.40 -18.22 -7.29
C LEU A 63 -11.05 -16.95 -8.06
N VAL A 64 -9.90 -16.92 -8.73
CA VAL A 64 -9.69 -16.00 -9.85
C VAL A 64 -10.58 -16.57 -10.97
N PRO A 65 -11.60 -15.83 -11.47
CA PRO A 65 -12.26 -16.24 -12.69
C PRO A 65 -11.14 -16.54 -13.68
N VAL A 66 -11.11 -17.75 -14.25
CA VAL A 66 -10.24 -18.03 -15.39
C VAL A 66 -10.46 -16.85 -16.30
N GLU A 67 -9.49 -15.93 -16.35
CA GLU A 67 -9.50 -14.90 -17.35
C GLU A 67 -9.51 -15.74 -18.61
N SER A 68 -10.68 -15.83 -19.23
CA SER A 68 -10.80 -16.21 -20.63
C SER A 68 -9.60 -15.52 -21.24
N ARG A 69 -8.66 -16.29 -21.81
CA ARG A 69 -7.55 -15.75 -22.58
C ARG A 69 -8.19 -14.74 -23.52
N ARG A 70 -8.23 -13.47 -23.10
CA ARG A 70 -8.80 -12.40 -23.89
C ARG A 70 -7.68 -12.19 -24.86
N ILE A 71 -7.90 -12.72 -26.05
CA ILE A 71 -7.18 -12.31 -27.22
C ILE A 71 -7.51 -10.82 -27.33
N TYR A 72 -6.68 -9.98 -26.70
CA TYR A 72 -6.76 -8.55 -26.88
C TYR A 72 -6.17 -8.30 -28.26
N THR A 73 -7.06 -8.08 -29.23
CA THR A 73 -6.71 -7.57 -30.55
C THR A 73 -5.88 -6.29 -30.39
N LEU A 74 -4.85 -6.17 -31.21
CA LEU A 74 -3.79 -5.16 -31.19
C LEU A 74 -4.25 -3.71 -31.46
N ASP A 75 -5.53 -3.42 -31.33
CA ASP A 75 -6.09 -2.09 -31.59
C ASP A 75 -6.30 -1.40 -30.24
N GLU A 76 -5.40 -0.46 -29.94
CA GLU A 76 -5.48 0.55 -28.87
C GLU A 76 -5.28 0.03 -27.43
N LEU A 77 -4.11 -0.53 -27.14
CA LEU A 77 -3.65 -0.71 -25.75
C LEU A 77 -3.34 0.67 -25.13
N ASP A 78 -4.31 1.24 -24.44
CA ASP A 78 -4.06 2.28 -23.45
C ASP A 78 -3.18 1.67 -22.34
N ASP A 79 -1.85 1.85 -22.45
CA ASP A 79 -0.86 1.37 -21.46
C ASP A 79 -1.12 1.98 -20.07
N THR A 80 -2.01 2.98 -19.97
CA THR A 80 -2.43 3.59 -18.70
C THR A 80 -3.66 2.93 -18.06
N ALA A 81 -4.31 1.98 -18.72
CA ALA A 81 -5.45 1.27 -18.12
C ALA A 81 -5.04 0.47 -16.88
N TRP A 82 -5.84 0.58 -15.82
CA TRP A 82 -5.63 -0.11 -14.55
C TRP A 82 -6.98 -0.47 -13.89
N VAL A 83 -6.95 -1.44 -12.97
CA VAL A 83 -8.08 -1.85 -12.13
C VAL A 83 -7.59 -2.02 -10.70
N ALA A 84 -8.39 -1.60 -9.72
CA ALA A 84 -8.13 -1.82 -8.30
C ALA A 84 -9.34 -2.46 -7.63
N GLU A 85 -9.11 -3.46 -6.78
CA GLU A 85 -10.14 -4.22 -6.06
C GLU A 85 -9.69 -4.58 -4.64
N ARG A 86 -10.66 -4.74 -3.74
CA ARG A 86 -10.42 -5.20 -2.37
C ARG A 86 -10.60 -6.71 -2.30
N VAL A 87 -9.54 -7.43 -1.92
CA VAL A 87 -9.54 -8.91 -1.89
C VAL A 87 -9.84 -9.43 -0.48
N SER A 88 -9.46 -8.70 0.56
CA SER A 88 -9.82 -9.03 1.95
C SER A 88 -9.85 -7.79 2.84
N SER A 89 -9.98 -7.97 4.17
CA SER A 89 -10.12 -6.85 5.10
C SER A 89 -8.98 -5.83 5.04
N HIS A 90 -7.74 -6.29 4.85
CA HIS A 90 -6.53 -5.47 4.87
C HIS A 90 -5.67 -5.67 3.61
N HIS A 91 -6.26 -6.23 2.55
CA HIS A 91 -5.54 -6.53 1.32
C HIS A 91 -6.28 -6.06 0.07
N PHE A 92 -5.56 -5.30 -0.74
CA PHE A 92 -6.03 -4.69 -1.98
C PHE A 92 -5.16 -5.15 -3.14
N VAL A 93 -5.73 -5.29 -4.33
CA VAL A 93 -4.99 -5.65 -5.55
C VAL A 93 -5.17 -4.54 -6.57
N VAL A 94 -4.07 -4.09 -7.15
CA VAL A 94 -4.03 -3.17 -8.30
C VAL A 94 -3.36 -3.88 -9.46
N ARG A 95 -4.02 -3.88 -10.62
CA ARG A 95 -3.52 -4.47 -11.87
C ARG A 95 -3.37 -3.38 -12.93
N GLY A 96 -2.25 -3.34 -13.63
CA GLY A 96 -2.02 -2.39 -14.70
C GLY A 96 -0.57 -2.40 -15.20
N ARG A 97 -0.39 -2.50 -16.53
CA ARG A 97 0.93 -2.69 -17.14
C ARG A 97 1.93 -1.58 -16.80
N LYS A 98 1.50 -0.32 -16.85
CA LYS A 98 2.35 0.83 -16.55
C LYS A 98 2.69 0.93 -15.06
N ILE A 99 1.74 0.68 -14.16
CA ILE A 99 2.00 0.78 -12.72
C ILE A 99 2.89 -0.36 -12.23
N GLU A 100 2.66 -1.59 -12.70
CA GLU A 100 3.51 -2.75 -12.41
C GLU A 100 4.95 -2.53 -12.90
N ARG A 101 5.12 -2.04 -14.13
CA ARG A 101 6.46 -1.70 -14.67
C ARG A 101 7.14 -0.62 -13.85
N THR A 102 6.39 0.42 -13.48
CA THR A 102 6.93 1.55 -12.68
C THR A 102 7.38 1.05 -11.32
N LEU A 103 6.61 0.18 -10.67
CA LEU A 103 6.94 -0.40 -9.38
C LEU A 103 8.25 -1.19 -9.44
N VAL A 104 8.38 -2.11 -10.39
CA VAL A 104 9.58 -2.95 -10.55
C VAL A 104 10.84 -2.12 -10.86
N MET A 105 10.68 -1.00 -11.57
CA MET A 105 11.78 -0.09 -11.89
C MET A 105 12.10 0.92 -10.76
N THR A 106 11.30 0.96 -9.70
CA THR A 106 11.45 1.94 -8.61
C THR A 106 12.35 1.37 -7.51
N ASP A 107 13.40 2.11 -7.16
CA ASP A 107 14.24 1.79 -6.00
C ASP A 107 13.65 2.37 -4.71
N PHE A 108 12.88 1.57 -3.98
CA PHE A 108 12.25 1.98 -2.72
C PHE A 108 13.21 2.21 -1.55
N SER A 109 14.52 1.97 -1.73
CA SER A 109 15.52 2.39 -0.73
C SER A 109 15.83 3.90 -0.78
N SER A 110 15.43 4.56 -1.88
CA SER A 110 15.56 6.00 -2.07
C SER A 110 14.24 6.71 -1.81
N GLU A 111 14.24 7.66 -0.88
CA GLU A 111 13.07 8.48 -0.53
C GLU A 111 12.52 9.24 -1.75
N ASP A 112 13.40 9.82 -2.58
CA ASP A 112 13.02 10.53 -3.81
C ASP A 112 12.29 9.62 -4.83
N ALA A 113 12.70 8.35 -4.91
CA ALA A 113 12.10 7.37 -5.83
C ALA A 113 10.74 6.89 -5.32
N ALA A 114 10.61 6.67 -4.00
CA ALA A 114 9.34 6.37 -3.35
C ALA A 114 8.33 7.52 -3.53
N ASP A 115 8.76 8.76 -3.30
CA ASP A 115 7.95 9.97 -3.54
C ASP A 115 7.47 10.07 -4.99
N ARG A 116 8.35 9.78 -5.94
CA ARG A 116 8.00 9.79 -7.36
C ARG A 116 6.94 8.74 -7.67
N PHE A 117 7.06 7.53 -7.10
CA PHE A 117 6.08 6.47 -7.27
C PHE A 117 4.71 6.86 -6.69
N GLN A 118 4.70 7.48 -5.51
CA GLN A 118 3.49 7.98 -4.88
C GLN A 118 2.76 9.01 -5.77
N ARG A 119 3.48 9.99 -6.32
CA ARG A 119 2.90 10.96 -7.27
C ARG A 119 2.33 10.30 -8.53
N ILE A 120 2.92 9.18 -8.97
CA ILE A 120 2.41 8.42 -10.12
C ILE A 120 1.10 7.72 -9.76
N LEU A 121 0.96 7.15 -8.55
CA LEU A 121 -0.29 6.57 -8.08
C LEU A 121 -1.42 7.61 -8.01
N GLU A 122 -1.12 8.80 -7.48
CA GLU A 122 -2.06 9.91 -7.39
C GLU A 122 -2.49 10.41 -8.76
N ALA A 123 -1.52 10.71 -9.64
CA ALA A 123 -1.80 11.19 -11.00
C ALA A 123 -2.57 10.16 -11.86
N SER A 124 -2.44 8.87 -11.53
CA SER A 124 -3.18 7.80 -12.20
C SER A 124 -4.60 7.62 -11.63
N GLY A 125 -4.93 8.24 -10.50
CA GLY A 125 -6.21 8.08 -9.80
C GLY A 125 -6.33 6.78 -9.00
N ILE A 126 -5.24 6.01 -8.87
CA ILE A 126 -5.21 4.74 -8.15
C ILE A 126 -5.38 5.00 -6.65
N SER A 127 -4.71 6.03 -6.11
CA SER A 127 -4.83 6.42 -4.70
C SER A 127 -6.28 6.70 -4.31
N ASN A 128 -6.98 7.55 -5.07
CA ASN A 128 -8.38 7.89 -4.82
C ASN A 128 -9.29 6.64 -4.86
N LYS A 129 -9.02 5.71 -5.79
CA LYS A 129 -9.80 4.48 -5.89
C LYS A 129 -9.55 3.53 -4.72
N LEU A 130 -8.34 3.47 -4.20
CA LEU A 130 -8.03 2.68 -3.01
C LEU A 130 -8.70 3.30 -1.76
N GLU A 131 -8.73 4.62 -1.65
CA GLU A 131 -9.48 5.33 -0.62
C GLU A 131 -10.98 5.05 -0.71
N ASP A 132 -11.57 5.07 -1.91
CA ASP A 132 -12.97 4.70 -2.15
C ASP A 132 -13.27 3.24 -1.75
N LEU A 133 -12.26 2.36 -1.85
CA LEU A 133 -12.34 0.96 -1.41
C LEU A 133 -12.13 0.80 0.10
N GLY A 134 -11.80 1.88 0.82
CA GLY A 134 -11.59 1.91 2.26
C GLY A 134 -10.25 1.37 2.69
N VAL A 135 -9.17 1.68 1.96
CA VAL A 135 -7.80 1.40 2.40
C VAL A 135 -7.45 2.23 3.63
N GLU A 136 -6.83 1.60 4.64
CA GLU A 136 -6.36 2.24 5.86
C GLU A 136 -4.83 2.20 5.95
N PRO A 137 -4.19 3.13 6.69
CA PRO A 137 -2.76 3.07 6.94
C PRO A 137 -2.37 1.74 7.60
N GLY A 138 -1.39 1.05 7.03
CA GLY A 138 -0.94 -0.28 7.42
C GLY A 138 -1.52 -1.43 6.59
N ASP A 139 -2.49 -1.16 5.71
CA ASP A 139 -3.02 -2.16 4.78
C ASP A 139 -2.01 -2.53 3.69
N VAL A 140 -2.13 -3.74 3.14
CA VAL A 140 -1.24 -4.27 2.12
C VAL A 140 -1.85 -4.13 0.74
N ILE A 141 -1.11 -3.50 -0.17
CA ILE A 141 -1.49 -3.33 -1.58
C ILE A 141 -0.58 -4.23 -2.43
N HIS A 142 -1.22 -5.13 -3.16
CA HIS A 142 -0.59 -6.03 -4.12
C HIS A 142 -0.62 -5.40 -5.50
N ILE A 143 0.56 -5.22 -6.10
CA ILE A 143 0.71 -4.72 -7.47
C ILE A 143 1.56 -5.73 -8.25
N GLY A 144 0.92 -6.53 -9.09
CA GLY A 144 1.57 -7.67 -9.74
C GLY A 144 2.06 -8.70 -8.72
N GLU A 145 3.37 -8.99 -8.70
CA GLU A 145 4.00 -9.92 -7.74
C GLU A 145 4.59 -9.22 -6.50
N ALA A 146 4.50 -7.89 -6.40
CA ALA A 146 5.08 -7.12 -5.32
C ALA A 146 4.02 -6.55 -4.38
N GLU A 147 4.42 -6.36 -3.13
CA GLU A 147 3.57 -5.87 -2.04
C GLU A 147 4.10 -4.54 -1.51
N LEU A 148 3.19 -3.62 -1.24
CA LEU A 148 3.46 -2.34 -0.60
C LEU A 148 2.56 -2.16 0.62
N ILE A 149 3.07 -1.49 1.64
CA ILE A 149 2.28 -1.07 2.80
C ILE A 149 1.74 0.32 2.49
N TRP A 150 0.44 0.52 2.66
CA TRP A 150 -0.18 1.83 2.54
C TRP A 150 0.19 2.69 3.76
N ASP A 151 0.90 3.80 3.53
CA ASP A 151 1.21 4.76 4.59
C ASP A 151 0.71 6.14 4.17
N GLN A 152 -0.20 6.69 4.99
CA GLN A 152 -0.82 8.00 4.76
C GLN A 152 0.04 9.15 5.27
N ALA A 153 1.14 8.89 6.00
CA ALA A 153 2.04 9.93 6.51
C ALA A 153 2.72 10.76 5.40
N ALA A 154 2.82 10.22 4.17
CA ALA A 154 3.32 10.97 3.01
C ALA A 154 2.32 12.04 2.49
N MET A 155 1.02 11.90 2.78
CA MET A 155 -0.04 12.73 2.20
C MET A 155 -0.19 14.10 2.89
N GLU A 156 0.15 14.22 4.17
CA GLU A 156 0.10 15.52 4.87
C GLU A 156 1.32 16.42 4.58
N HIS A 157 2.44 15.84 4.11
CA HIS A 157 3.69 16.58 3.87
C HIS A 157 3.84 17.14 2.44
N GLY A 158 3.16 16.55 1.44
CA GLY A 158 3.23 17.02 0.05
C GLY A 158 2.68 18.44 -0.14
N ASP A 159 1.57 18.75 0.54
CA ASP A 159 0.89 20.05 0.44
C ASP A 159 1.63 21.17 1.21
N ALA A 160 2.46 20.78 2.18
CA ALA A 160 3.32 21.68 2.95
C ALA A 160 4.64 21.98 2.24
N ASP A 161 5.22 21.00 1.54
CA ASP A 161 6.48 21.18 0.81
C ASP A 161 6.29 21.90 -0.54
N GLU A 162 5.13 21.76 -1.19
CA GLU A 162 4.77 22.55 -2.39
C GLU A 162 4.63 24.05 -2.07
N LYS A 163 4.08 24.40 -0.89
CA LYS A 163 4.06 25.79 -0.39
C LYS A 163 5.46 26.32 -0.04
N ARG A 164 6.42 25.46 0.31
CA ARG A 164 7.82 25.83 0.56
C ARG A 164 8.65 25.94 -0.72
N ARG A 165 8.27 25.20 -1.76
CA ARG A 165 8.88 25.19 -3.11
C ARG A 165 8.36 26.30 -4.03
N ARG A 166 7.69 27.33 -3.49
CA ARG A 166 7.64 28.64 -4.17
C ARG A 166 9.08 29.13 -4.33
N THR A 167 9.51 29.09 -5.57
CA THR A 167 10.92 28.94 -5.95
C THR A 167 11.79 30.07 -5.40
N HIS A 168 13.05 29.76 -5.05
CA HIS A 168 14.07 30.79 -4.79
C HIS A 168 14.15 31.84 -5.92
N ARG A 169 13.75 31.44 -7.13
CA ARG A 169 13.63 32.26 -8.33
C ARG A 169 12.52 33.32 -8.26
N GLU A 170 11.34 32.98 -7.73
CA GLU A 170 10.26 33.96 -7.50
C GLU A 170 10.58 34.96 -6.38
N ARG A 171 11.27 34.50 -5.31
CA ARG A 171 11.70 35.40 -4.22
C ARG A 171 12.71 36.45 -4.68
N LEU A 172 13.53 36.15 -5.68
CA LEU A 172 14.47 37.11 -6.26
C LEU A 172 13.78 38.08 -7.23
N GLN A 173 12.72 37.67 -7.93
CA GLN A 173 11.95 38.58 -8.80
C GLN A 173 11.12 39.59 -8.01
N ASP A 174 10.42 39.17 -6.94
CA ASP A 174 9.67 40.10 -6.06
C ASP A 174 10.59 41.08 -5.32
N SER A 175 11.81 40.64 -4.96
CA SER A 175 12.80 41.49 -4.29
C SER A 175 13.41 42.53 -5.24
N PHE A 176 13.57 42.20 -6.53
CA PHE A 176 14.12 43.11 -7.55
C PHE A 176 13.07 44.11 -8.08
N GLU A 177 11.81 43.69 -8.25
CA GLU A 177 10.72 44.57 -8.71
C GLU A 177 10.31 45.60 -7.64
N GLY A 178 10.36 45.22 -6.36
CA GLY A 178 10.09 46.13 -5.23
C GLY A 178 11.12 47.24 -5.01
N GLU A 179 12.37 47.07 -5.47
CA GLU A 179 13.41 48.11 -5.38
C GLU A 179 13.34 49.13 -6.53
N ILE A 180 12.87 48.73 -7.71
CA ILE A 180 12.73 49.62 -8.88
C ILE A 180 11.55 50.59 -8.69
N GLU A 181 10.44 50.16 -8.09
CA GLU A 181 9.30 51.04 -7.79
C GLU A 181 9.60 52.07 -6.68
N LYS A 182 10.35 51.67 -5.63
CA LYS A 182 10.76 52.58 -4.55
C LYS A 182 11.82 53.60 -4.98
N SER A 183 12.63 53.26 -5.98
CA SER A 183 13.58 54.16 -6.65
C SER A 183 12.89 55.19 -7.56
N GLY A 184 11.84 54.77 -8.30
CA GLY A 184 11.05 55.66 -9.17
C GLY A 184 10.17 56.67 -8.41
N HIS A 185 9.63 56.30 -7.25
CA HIS A 185 8.75 57.18 -6.47
C HIS A 185 9.47 58.29 -5.70
N ARG A 186 10.78 58.18 -5.43
CA ARG A 186 11.54 59.28 -4.79
C ARG A 186 11.96 60.39 -5.75
N ARG A 187 11.88 60.19 -7.07
CA ARG A 187 12.22 61.23 -8.06
C ARG A 187 11.06 62.14 -8.47
N ARG A 188 9.80 61.82 -8.10
CA ARG A 188 8.63 62.64 -8.44
C ARG A 188 8.10 63.56 -7.33
N GLN A 189 8.63 63.46 -6.11
CA GLN A 189 8.25 64.37 -5.00
C GLN A 189 9.25 65.50 -4.70
N ARG A 190 10.38 65.63 -5.43
CA ARG A 190 11.33 66.75 -5.28
C ARG A 190 11.26 67.80 -6.42
N GLY A 191 10.14 67.87 -7.14
CA GLY A 191 9.92 68.84 -8.23
C GLY A 191 8.84 69.89 -7.99
N ARG A 192 8.23 69.95 -6.79
CA ARG A 192 7.12 70.87 -6.47
C ARG A 192 7.27 71.52 -5.10
N SER A 193 8.34 72.28 -4.90
CA SER A 193 8.43 73.28 -3.81
C SER A 193 9.66 74.17 -3.99
N ALA A 194 9.75 74.83 -5.15
CA ALA A 194 10.64 75.96 -5.36
C ALA A 194 9.86 77.04 -6.10
N GLN A 195 9.03 77.80 -5.38
CA GLN A 195 8.76 79.23 -5.62
C GLN A 195 7.80 79.73 -4.52
N GLN A 196 8.32 80.40 -3.49
CA GLN A 196 7.71 81.50 -2.71
C GLN A 196 8.25 81.54 -1.27
N LYS A 197 9.33 82.29 -1.06
CA LYS A 197 9.28 83.64 -0.47
C LYS A 197 10.70 84.05 -0.09
N GLN A 198 11.17 85.07 -0.80
CA GLN A 198 12.21 85.99 -0.36
C GLN A 198 11.69 86.85 0.81
N PRO A 199 12.59 87.52 1.52
CA PRO A 199 12.75 88.96 1.25
C PRO A 199 14.10 89.33 0.63
#